data_AF-A0A940SM30-F1
#
_entry.id   AF-A0A940SM30-F1
#
_cell.length_a   1.000
_cell.length_b   1.000
_cell.length_c   1.000
_cell.angle_alpha   90.00
_cell.angle_beta   90.00
_cell.angle_gamma   90.00
#
_symmetry.space_group_name_H-M   'P 1'
#
loop_
_entity.id
_entity.type
_entity.pdbx_description
1 polymer ?
#
loop_
_entity_poly.entity_id
_entity_poly.type
_entity_poly.pdbx_seq_one_letter_code
_entity_poly.pdbx_strand_id
1 'polypeptide(L)'
;MTLSNTQNKIFAILFACGEPIEADRIAEVLEQDSATTERLLRSLGDWLDETEHPLMLQRLEERWQLTTRPEYAPVIKAALEVRRNVPLSQAALEVLSVVAYNQPVTRSFVDQVRGVDSSGVVISLTEKGLIEEAGRLDL
;
A
#
# COMPACT_ATOMS: atom_id res chain seq x y z
N MET A 1 -13.07 1.49 -29.73
CA MET A 1 -11.77 2.07 -30.12
C MET A 1 -10.68 1.03 -29.83
N THR A 2 -9.66 0.89 -30.67
CA THR A 2 -8.57 -0.09 -30.47
C THR A 2 -7.32 0.62 -29.96
N LEU A 3 -6.63 0.05 -28.97
CA LEU A 3 -5.39 0.62 -28.44
C LEU A 3 -4.29 0.66 -29.51
N SER A 4 -3.50 1.73 -29.52
CA SER A 4 -2.28 1.79 -30.32
C SER A 4 -1.21 0.81 -29.81
N ASN A 5 -0.25 0.46 -30.67
CA ASN A 5 0.86 -0.42 -30.26
C ASN A 5 1.64 0.15 -29.05
N THR A 6 1.81 1.48 -28.99
CA THR A 6 2.48 2.14 -27.86
C THR A 6 1.66 2.04 -26.57
N GLN A 7 0.34 2.22 -26.63
CA GLN A 7 -0.53 2.03 -25.47
C GLN A 7 -0.52 0.58 -24.97
N ASN A 8 -0.47 -0.40 -25.87
CA ASN A 8 -0.32 -1.81 -25.48
C ASN A 8 1.00 -2.05 -24.73
N LYS A 9 2.10 -1.42 -25.15
CA LYS A 9 3.38 -1.47 -24.42
C LYS A 9 3.27 -0.83 -23.04
N ILE A 10 2.66 0.35 -22.93
CA ILE A 10 2.44 1.03 -21.65
C ILE A 10 1.62 0.16 -20.70
N PHE A 11 0.50 -0.40 -21.18
CA PHE A 11 -0.34 -1.29 -20.40
C PHE A 11 0.44 -2.51 -19.89
N ALA A 12 1.24 -3.14 -20.76
CA ALA A 12 2.09 -4.27 -20.39
C ALA A 12 3.14 -3.90 -19.33
N ILE A 13 3.78 -2.74 -19.45
CA ILE A 13 4.73 -2.22 -18.45
C ILE A 13 4.04 -2.05 -17.10
N LEU A 14 2.89 -1.37 -17.08
CA LEU A 14 2.16 -1.09 -15.83
C LEU A 14 1.64 -2.37 -15.16
N PHE A 15 1.15 -3.32 -15.95
CA PHE A 15 0.71 -4.62 -15.45
C PHE A 15 1.88 -5.40 -14.83
N ALA A 16 3.04 -5.43 -15.50
CA ALA A 16 4.22 -6.14 -15.01
C ALA A 16 4.85 -5.47 -13.77
N CYS A 17 4.76 -4.14 -13.66
CA CYS A 17 5.35 -3.40 -12.55
C CYS A 17 4.61 -3.65 -11.23
N GLY A 18 3.27 -3.72 -11.24
CA GLY A 18 2.44 -3.91 -10.04
C GLY A 18 2.43 -2.73 -9.05
N GLU A 19 3.43 -1.85 -9.11
CA GLU A 19 3.63 -0.68 -8.26
C GLU A 19 3.58 0.64 -9.07
N PRO A 20 3.40 1.81 -8.42
CA PRO A 20 3.43 3.09 -9.10
C PRO A 20 4.79 3.38 -9.76
N ILE A 21 4.78 3.70 -11.05
CA ILE A 21 5.96 4.03 -11.87
C ILE A 21 5.87 5.45 -12.42
N GLU A 22 7.01 6.15 -12.48
CA GLU A 22 7.08 7.52 -13.00
C GLU A 22 6.81 7.58 -14.50
N ALA A 23 6.03 8.58 -14.94
CA ALA A 23 5.73 8.78 -16.36
C ALA A 23 7.02 8.96 -17.19
N ASP A 24 8.00 9.69 -16.64
CA ASP A 24 9.30 9.92 -17.29
C ASP A 24 10.08 8.62 -17.52
N ARG A 25 9.98 7.66 -16.59
CA ARG A 25 10.63 6.37 -16.75
C ARG A 25 10.00 5.55 -17.89
N ILE A 26 8.67 5.61 -18.03
CA ILE A 26 7.97 5.00 -19.16
C ILE A 26 8.38 5.69 -20.48
N ALA A 27 8.47 7.03 -20.47
CA ALA A 27 8.85 7.83 -21.62
C ALA A 27 10.26 7.48 -22.13
N GLU A 28 11.22 7.35 -21.22
CA GLU A 28 12.60 6.96 -21.50
C GLU A 28 12.67 5.58 -22.18
N VAL A 29 11.98 4.57 -21.61
CA VAL A 29 11.99 3.19 -22.14
C VAL A 29 11.30 3.09 -23.50
N LEU A 30 10.29 3.92 -23.75
CA LEU A 30 9.55 3.93 -25.00
C LEU A 30 10.13 4.88 -26.05
N GLU A 31 11.22 5.58 -25.73
CA GLU A 31 11.85 6.61 -26.58
C GLU A 31 10.82 7.68 -27.04
N GLN A 32 10.01 8.15 -26.09
CA GLN A 32 8.95 9.15 -26.29
C GLN A 32 9.23 10.38 -25.43
N ASP A 33 8.68 11.54 -25.80
CA ASP A 33 8.70 12.70 -24.92
C ASP A 33 7.69 12.53 -23.76
N SER A 34 7.99 13.15 -22.60
CA SER A 34 7.14 13.04 -21.40
C SER A 34 5.71 13.52 -21.65
N ALA A 35 5.52 14.60 -22.42
CA ALA A 35 4.18 15.12 -22.69
C ALA A 35 3.35 14.16 -23.54
N THR A 36 3.95 13.52 -24.54
CA THR A 36 3.29 12.48 -25.34
C THR A 36 2.97 11.24 -24.50
N THR A 37 3.91 10.77 -23.68
CA THR A 37 3.69 9.63 -22.78
C THR A 37 2.53 9.90 -21.82
N GLU A 38 2.46 11.11 -21.26
CA GLU A 38 1.40 11.54 -20.37
C GLU A 38 0.02 11.57 -21.06
N ARG A 39 -0.04 12.02 -22.32
CA ARG A 39 -1.28 11.94 -23.11
C ARG A 39 -1.69 10.49 -23.39
N LEU A 40 -0.73 9.61 -23.69
CA LEU A 40 -1.01 8.20 -23.97
C LEU A 40 -1.52 7.48 -22.72
N LEU A 41 -0.97 7.79 -21.54
CA LEU A 41 -1.43 7.28 -20.25
C LEU A 41 -2.87 7.74 -19.96
N ARG A 42 -3.18 9.02 -20.13
CA ARG A 42 -4.56 9.53 -19.98
C ARG A 42 -5.53 8.84 -20.94
N SER A 43 -5.18 8.79 -22.23
CA SER A 43 -6.01 8.13 -23.23
C SER A 43 -6.18 6.63 -22.97
N LEU A 44 -5.17 5.95 -22.41
CA LEU A 44 -5.30 4.56 -21.95
C LEU A 44 -6.29 4.45 -20.78
N GLY A 45 -6.23 5.38 -19.83
CA GLY A 45 -7.20 5.49 -18.74
C GLY A 45 -8.63 5.67 -19.26
N ASP A 46 -8.83 6.65 -20.13
CA ASP A 46 -10.13 6.93 -20.76
C ASP A 46 -10.67 5.69 -21.48
N TRP A 47 -9.82 4.98 -22.23
CA TRP A 47 -10.20 3.74 -22.91
C TRP A 47 -10.61 2.63 -21.93
N LEU A 48 -9.90 2.47 -20.81
CA LEU A 48 -10.26 1.48 -19.78
C LEU A 48 -11.61 1.79 -19.14
N ASP A 49 -11.93 3.08 -18.98
CA ASP A 49 -13.22 3.55 -18.45
C ASP A 49 -14.36 3.39 -19.46
N GLU A 50 -14.17 3.81 -20.71
CA GLU A 50 -15.17 3.68 -21.78
C GLU A 50 -15.53 2.22 -22.09
N THR A 51 -14.58 1.30 -21.92
CA THR A 51 -14.79 -0.13 -22.16
C THR A 51 -15.27 -0.91 -20.94
N GLU A 52 -15.54 -0.23 -19.82
CA GLU A 52 -15.90 -0.84 -18.54
C GLU A 52 -14.91 -1.95 -18.13
N HIS A 53 -13.62 -1.77 -18.45
CA HIS A 53 -12.58 -2.77 -18.19
C HIS A 53 -12.42 -2.96 -16.67
N PRO A 54 -12.18 -4.18 -16.13
CA PRO A 54 -12.08 -4.39 -14.69
C PRO A 54 -10.85 -3.75 -14.01
N LEU A 55 -9.99 -3.12 -14.80
CA LEU A 55 -8.79 -2.42 -14.36
C LEU A 55 -8.95 -0.93 -14.68
N MET A 56 -8.31 -0.09 -13.88
CA MET A 56 -8.28 1.35 -14.04
C MET A 56 -6.86 1.88 -13.83
N LEU A 57 -6.56 3.01 -14.46
CA LEU A 57 -5.32 3.74 -14.24
C LEU A 57 -5.49 4.71 -13.06
N GLN A 58 -4.55 4.70 -12.12
CA GLN A 58 -4.47 5.71 -11.05
C GLN A 58 -3.22 6.56 -11.22
N ARG A 59 -3.39 7.87 -11.02
CA ARG A 59 -2.30 8.84 -10.97
C ARG A 59 -2.02 9.22 -9.52
N LEU A 60 -0.78 9.01 -9.08
CA LEU A 60 -0.25 9.41 -7.79
C LEU A 60 0.89 10.41 -8.03
N GLU A 61 0.58 11.71 -7.93
CA GLU A 61 1.52 12.78 -8.28
C GLU A 61 2.04 12.63 -9.73
N GLU A 62 3.33 12.33 -9.93
CA GLU A 62 3.96 12.09 -11.24
C GLU A 62 4.10 10.59 -11.59
N ARG A 63 3.43 9.73 -10.81
CA ARG A 63 3.44 8.28 -10.98
C ARG A 63 2.09 7.76 -11.44
N TRP A 64 2.15 6.65 -12.17
CA TRP A 64 1.00 5.94 -12.70
C TRP A 64 1.02 4.49 -12.26
N GLN A 65 -0.14 3.94 -11.96
CA GLN A 65 -0.31 2.54 -11.57
C GLN A 65 -1.57 1.95 -12.22
N LEU A 66 -1.47 0.72 -12.70
CA LEU A 66 -2.64 -0.06 -13.08
C LEU A 66 -3.20 -0.75 -11.83
N THR A 67 -4.49 -0.54 -11.56
CA THR A 67 -5.17 -1.06 -10.38
C THR A 67 -6.49 -1.72 -10.76
N THR A 68 -7.03 -2.58 -9.90
CA THR A 68 -8.38 -3.14 -10.08
C THR A 68 -9.43 -2.11 -9.70
N ARG A 69 -10.59 -2.09 -10.38
CA ARG A 69 -11.70 -1.23 -9.95
C ARG A 69 -12.16 -1.57 -8.52
N PRO A 70 -12.56 -0.56 -7.72
CA PRO A 70 -12.92 -0.75 -6.32
C PRO A 70 -14.13 -1.67 -6.12
N GLU A 71 -15.03 -1.77 -7.11
CA GLU A 71 -16.18 -2.68 -7.11
C GLU A 71 -15.80 -4.17 -7.02
N TYR A 72 -14.62 -4.55 -7.50
CA TYR A 72 -14.11 -5.92 -7.42
C TYR A 72 -13.35 -6.22 -6.12
N ALA A 73 -13.21 -5.23 -5.22
CA ALA A 73 -12.49 -5.42 -3.97
C ALA A 73 -13.00 -6.61 -3.12
N PRO A 74 -14.32 -6.89 -3.01
CA PRO A 74 -14.81 -8.02 -2.21
C PRO A 74 -14.33 -9.39 -2.73
N VAL A 75 -14.41 -9.62 -4.05
CA VAL A 75 -14.01 -10.89 -4.66
C VAL A 75 -12.49 -11.08 -4.64
N ILE A 76 -11.73 -10.01 -4.88
CA ILE A 76 -10.26 -10.04 -4.81
C ILE A 76 -9.80 -10.37 -3.39
N LYS A 77 -10.40 -9.74 -2.37
CA LYS A 77 -10.09 -10.03 -0.96
C LYS A 77 -10.37 -11.48 -0.59
N ALA A 78 -11.49 -12.02 -1.05
CA ALA A 78 -11.85 -13.41 -0.82
C ALA A 78 -10.84 -14.37 -1.49
N ALA A 79 -10.45 -14.09 -2.74
CA ALA A 79 -9.55 -14.93 -3.52
C ALA A 79 -8.10 -14.92 -3.00
N LEU A 80 -7.60 -13.76 -2.57
CA LEU A 80 -6.22 -13.59 -2.12
C LEU A 80 -6.00 -13.93 -0.64
N GLU A 81 -7.04 -14.39 0.06
CA GLU A 81 -7.04 -14.58 1.52
C GLU A 81 -6.38 -13.41 2.25
N VAL A 82 -6.58 -12.17 1.75
CA VAL A 82 -6.03 -10.97 2.38
C VAL A 82 -6.75 -10.85 3.70
N ARG A 83 -6.16 -11.48 4.73
CA ARG A 83 -6.61 -11.36 6.11
C ARG A 83 -6.66 -9.87 6.35
N ARG A 84 -7.81 -9.39 6.83
CA ARG A 84 -7.89 -8.01 7.33
C ARG A 84 -6.65 -7.80 8.19
N ASN A 85 -5.73 -6.94 7.75
CA ASN A 85 -4.97 -6.14 8.70
C ASN A 85 -6.04 -5.31 9.38
N VAL A 86 -6.70 -5.89 10.39
CA VAL A 86 -7.63 -5.18 11.24
C VAL A 86 -6.84 -3.98 11.70
N PRO A 87 -7.25 -2.75 11.33
CA PRO A 87 -6.50 -1.57 11.69
C PRO A 87 -6.27 -1.62 13.20
N LEU A 88 -5.05 -1.29 13.62
CA LEU A 88 -4.71 -1.28 15.03
C LEU A 88 -5.74 -0.42 15.76
N SER A 89 -6.28 -0.94 16.87
CA SER A 89 -7.15 -0.14 17.72
C SER A 89 -6.38 1.07 18.24
N GLN A 90 -7.09 2.11 18.67
CA GLN A 90 -6.45 3.27 19.27
C GLN A 90 -5.52 2.88 20.42
N ALA A 91 -5.96 1.95 21.29
CA ALA A 91 -5.13 1.42 22.37
C ALA A 91 -3.84 0.73 21.86
N ALA A 92 -3.92 0.01 20.73
CA ALA A 92 -2.74 -0.60 20.11
C ALA A 92 -1.78 0.44 19.51
N LEU A 93 -2.29 1.50 18.90
CA LEU A 93 -1.48 2.60 18.40
C LEU A 93 -0.80 3.38 19.54
N GLU A 94 -1.50 3.62 20.65
CA GLU A 94 -0.93 4.24 21.84
C GLU A 94 0.22 3.41 22.40
N VAL A 95 0.01 2.11 22.63
CA VAL A 95 1.08 1.21 23.11
C VAL A 95 2.26 1.19 22.14
N LEU A 96 2.01 1.03 20.84
CA LEU A 96 3.07 1.01 19.84
C LEU A 96 3.87 2.32 19.82
N SER A 97 3.21 3.46 20.00
CA SER A 97 3.85 4.77 20.09
C SER A 97 4.72 4.89 21.35
N VAL A 98 4.22 4.46 22.51
CA VAL A 98 5.03 4.46 23.75
C VAL A 98 6.26 3.57 23.58
N VAL A 99 6.13 2.38 22.98
CA VAL A 99 7.27 1.50 22.72
C VAL A 99 8.27 2.13 21.76
N ALA A 100 7.82 2.64 20.61
CA ALA A 100 8.70 3.19 19.58
C ALA A 100 9.56 4.37 20.08
N TYR A 101 9.01 5.23 20.94
CA TYR A 101 9.73 6.39 21.47
C TYR A 101 10.59 6.09 22.70
N ASN A 102 10.33 4.99 23.42
CA ASN A 102 11.01 4.69 24.69
C ASN A 102 11.82 3.39 24.66
N GLN A 103 11.91 2.70 23.52
CA GLN A 103 12.65 1.44 23.41
C GLN A 103 14.15 1.61 23.75
N PRO A 104 14.77 0.67 24.49
CA PRO A 104 14.14 -0.50 25.11
C PRO A 104 13.29 -0.12 26.34
N VAL A 105 12.05 -0.62 26.39
CA VAL A 105 11.06 -0.26 27.43
C VAL A 105 10.43 -1.50 28.04
N THR A 106 9.99 -1.40 29.30
CA THR A 106 9.25 -2.47 29.99
C THR A 106 7.75 -2.32 29.81
N ARG A 107 7.02 -3.44 29.88
CA ARG A 107 5.54 -3.42 29.90
C ARG A 107 5.01 -2.55 31.04
N SER A 108 5.63 -2.61 32.23
CA SER A 108 5.21 -1.80 33.38
C SER A 108 5.30 -0.31 33.11
N PHE A 109 6.32 0.15 32.37
CA PHE A 109 6.42 1.54 31.95
C PHE A 109 5.29 1.91 30.98
N VAL A 110 4.96 1.04 30.03
CA VAL A 110 3.83 1.26 29.11
C VAL A 110 2.51 1.41 29.88
N ASP A 111 2.26 0.52 30.84
CA ASP A 111 1.06 0.59 31.70
C ASP A 111 1.02 1.89 32.51
N GLN A 112 2.17 2.33 33.03
CA GLN A 112 2.29 3.60 33.77
C GLN A 112 1.99 4.81 32.89
N VAL A 113 2.52 4.86 31.66
CA VAL A 113 2.27 5.96 30.73
C VAL A 113 0.81 6.00 30.28
N ARG A 114 0.22 4.83 30.01
CA ARG A 114 -1.18 4.75 29.57
C ARG A 114 -2.20 4.84 30.71
N GLY A 115 -1.79 4.58 31.95
CA GLY A 115 -2.66 4.55 33.12
C GLY A 115 -3.66 3.38 33.14
N VAL A 116 -3.50 2.40 32.26
CA VAL A 116 -4.38 1.22 32.12
C VAL A 116 -3.57 -0.03 31.76
N ASP A 117 -4.13 -1.21 32.02
CA ASP A 117 -3.48 -2.47 31.65
C ASP A 117 -3.35 -2.60 30.11
N SER A 118 -2.13 -2.84 29.66
CA SER A 118 -1.77 -2.98 28.25
C SER A 118 -1.32 -4.41 27.90
N SER A 119 -1.49 -5.38 28.80
CA SER A 119 -0.96 -6.74 28.64
C SER A 119 -1.46 -7.43 27.36
N GLY A 120 -2.78 -7.45 27.13
CA GLY A 120 -3.38 -8.05 25.93
C GLY A 120 -2.98 -7.33 24.64
N VAL A 121 -2.76 -6.01 24.71
CA VAL A 121 -2.32 -5.20 23.57
C VAL A 121 -0.87 -5.50 23.20
N VAL A 122 0.02 -5.60 24.19
CA VAL A 122 1.42 -5.97 24.00
C VAL A 122 1.56 -7.37 23.39
N ILE A 123 0.78 -8.36 23.88
CA ILE A 123 0.74 -9.71 23.31
C ILE A 123 0.30 -9.64 21.83
N SER A 124 -0.81 -8.94 21.55
CA SER A 124 -1.33 -8.83 20.19
C SER A 124 -0.35 -8.14 19.23
N LEU A 125 0.35 -7.10 19.68
CA LEU A 125 1.37 -6.41 18.88
C LEU A 125 2.59 -7.31 18.62
N THR A 126 2.97 -8.15 19.58
CA THR A 126 4.06 -9.13 19.44
C THR A 126 3.68 -10.23 18.44
N GLU A 127 2.46 -10.78 18.54
CA GLU A 127 1.94 -11.78 17.58
C GLU A 127 1.84 -11.24 16.14
N LYS A 128 1.61 -9.93 16.00
CA LYS A 128 1.62 -9.22 14.70
C LYS A 128 3.02 -8.89 14.20
N GLY A 129 4.07 -9.20 14.97
CA GLY A 129 5.47 -8.90 14.62
C GLY A 129 5.80 -7.40 14.63
N LEU A 130 5.04 -6.58 15.35
CA LEU A 130 5.22 -5.12 15.40
C LEU A 130 6.15 -4.67 16.53
N ILE A 131 6.33 -5.50 17.56
CA ILE A 131 7.27 -5.32 18.67
C ILE A 131 7.88 -6.68 19.05
N GLU A 132 9.02 -6.68 19.74
CA GLU A 132 9.70 -7.89 20.21
C GLU A 132 10.39 -7.70 21.57
N GLU A 133 10.75 -8.80 22.25
CA GLU A 133 11.48 -8.77 23.52
C GLU A 133 12.94 -8.36 23.28
N ALA A 134 13.33 -7.19 23.78
CA ALA A 134 14.71 -6.69 23.69
C ALA A 134 15.65 -7.23 24.80
N GLY A 135 15.09 -7.93 25.80
CA GLY A 135 15.82 -8.45 26.95
C GLY A 135 15.02 -8.29 28.25
N ARG A 136 15.67 -8.56 29.40
CA ARG A 136 15.09 -8.40 30.73
C ARG A 136 15.85 -7.34 31.51
N LEU A 137 15.11 -6.53 32.25
CA LEU A 137 15.72 -5.56 33.16
C LEU A 137 16.34 -6.32 34.34
N ASP A 138 17.66 -6.22 34.49
CA ASP A 138 18.35 -6.70 35.68
C ASP A 138 17.97 -5.77 36.86
N LEU A 139 17.43 -6.36 37.92
CA LEU A 139 16.96 -5.67 39.14
C LEU A 139 18.07 -5.51 40.18
#